data_AF-A0A2D6E175-F1
#
_entry.id   AF-A0A2D6E175-F1
#
_cell.length_a   1.000
_cell.length_b   1.000
_cell.length_c   1.000
_cell.angle_alpha   90.00
_cell.angle_beta   90.00
_cell.angle_gamma   90.00
#
_symmetry.space_group_name_H-M   'P 1'
#
loop_
_entity.id
_entity.type
_entity.pdbx_description
1 polymer ?
#
loop_
_entity_poly.entity_id
_entity_poly.type
_entity_poly.pdbx_seq_one_letter_code
_entity_poly.pdbx_strand_id
1 'polypeptide(L)'
;MSDKTSKDFIDDAIKNIIDDRAATKSLLMGLMSYMKVSDDRHKEVGLIAAKYLETLQRSNEQLVKITALLQKKEGTNTGITEKDREELFDLINQEE
;
A
#
# COMPACT_ATOMS: atom_id res chain seq x y z
N MET A 1 -0.78 19.09 19.79
CA MET A 1 -0.50 18.28 18.57
C MET A 1 -1.73 17.44 18.36
N SER A 2 -2.39 17.52 17.20
CA SER A 2 -3.58 16.69 16.96
C SER A 2 -3.15 15.23 16.86
N ASP A 3 -3.81 14.33 17.58
CA ASP A 3 -3.53 12.90 17.50
C ASP A 3 -3.85 12.40 16.09
N LYS A 4 -2.85 11.83 15.42
CA LYS A 4 -3.02 11.23 14.10
C LYS A 4 -3.90 9.99 14.21
N THR A 5 -4.85 9.88 13.29
CA THR A 5 -5.72 8.71 13.16
C THR A 5 -5.02 7.60 12.37
N SER A 6 -5.54 6.37 12.47
CA SER A 6 -5.08 5.25 11.64
C SER A 6 -5.15 5.53 10.13
N LYS A 7 -6.09 6.37 9.69
CA LYS A 7 -6.19 6.80 8.29
C LYS A 7 -5.01 7.68 7.91
N ASP A 8 -4.65 8.63 8.77
CA ASP A 8 -3.51 9.53 8.53
C ASP A 8 -2.19 8.75 8.40
N PHE A 9 -2.00 7.69 9.19
CA PHE A 9 -0.82 6.83 9.06
C PHE A 9 -0.81 6.01 7.78
N ILE A 10 -1.97 5.58 7.28
CA ILE A 10 -2.07 4.86 6.00
C ILE A 10 -1.78 5.81 4.85
N ASP A 11 -2.33 7.01 4.88
CA ASP A 11 -2.10 8.03 3.85
C ASP A 11 -0.63 8.47 3.83
N ASP A 12 0.00 8.68 4.99
CA ASP A 12 1.43 8.94 5.12
C ASP A 12 2.28 7.78 4.56
N ALA A 13 1.92 6.54 4.87
CA ALA A 13 2.63 5.37 4.37
C ALA A 13 2.53 5.25 2.84
N ILE A 14 1.35 5.46 2.27
CA ILE A 14 1.15 5.46 0.81
C ILE A 14 1.96 6.58 0.16
N LYS A 15 1.95 7.77 0.74
CA LYS A 15 2.73 8.91 0.25
C LYS A 15 4.23 8.60 0.24
N ASN A 16 4.77 8.10 1.35
CA ASN A 16 6.18 7.71 1.46
C ASN A 16 6.55 6.69 0.38
N ILE A 17 5.69 5.68 0.16
CA ILE A 17 5.90 4.69 -0.90
C ILE A 17 5.94 5.34 -2.29
N ILE A 18 5.05 6.29 -2.57
CA ILE A 18 5.02 6.98 -3.87
C ILE A 18 6.28 7.83 -4.07
N ASP A 19 6.68 8.57 -3.04
CA ASP A 19 7.85 9.45 -3.07
C ASP A 19 9.15 8.63 -3.26
N ASP A 20 9.29 7.51 -2.53
CA ASP A 20 10.42 6.59 -2.66
C ASP A 20 10.51 5.96 -4.05
N ARG A 21 9.35 5.60 -4.63
CA ARG A 21 9.29 5.10 -6.02
C ARG A 21 9.70 6.15 -7.02
N ALA A 22 9.28 7.39 -6.84
CA ALA A 22 9.64 8.49 -7.73
C ALA A 22 11.16 8.72 -7.70
N ALA A 23 11.75 8.79 -6.51
CA ALA A 23 13.20 8.92 -6.34
C ALA A 23 13.95 7.74 -6.99
N THR A 24 13.52 6.50 -6.70
CA THR A 24 14.14 5.29 -7.25
C THR A 24 14.04 5.22 -8.77
N LYS A 25 12.90 5.60 -9.35
CA LYS A 25 12.74 5.65 -10.82
C LYS A 25 13.67 6.68 -11.46
N SER A 26 13.81 7.86 -10.88
CA SER A 26 14.76 8.88 -11.36
C SER A 26 16.20 8.37 -11.34
N LEU A 27 16.61 7.72 -10.26
CA LEU A 27 17.93 7.10 -10.16
C LEU A 27 18.13 5.98 -11.19
N LEU A 28 17.13 5.11 -11.36
CA LEU A 28 17.19 4.03 -12.35
C LEU A 28 17.28 4.55 -13.78
N MET A 29 16.52 5.60 -14.14
CA MET A 29 16.61 6.23 -15.46
C MET A 29 18.01 6.81 -15.72
N GLY A 30 18.60 7.50 -14.73
CA GLY A 30 19.97 8.00 -14.82
C GLY A 30 20.97 6.86 -15.02
N LEU A 31 20.82 5.78 -14.26
CA LEU A 31 21.67 4.60 -14.36
C LEU A 31 21.55 3.91 -15.72
N MET A 32 20.33 3.78 -16.25
CA MET A 32 20.08 3.21 -17.58
C MET A 32 20.70 4.05 -18.69
N SER A 33 20.64 5.38 -18.56
CA SER A 33 21.33 6.28 -19.48
C SER A 33 22.85 6.11 -19.43
N TYR A 34 23.42 5.91 -18.24
CA TYR A 34 24.85 5.64 -18.08
C TYR A 34 25.26 4.30 -18.69
N MET A 35 24.47 3.24 -18.47
CA MET A 35 24.70 1.89 -18.98
C MET A 35 24.70 1.84 -20.51
N LYS A 36 23.80 2.58 -21.16
CA LYS A 36 23.65 2.58 -22.63
C LYS A 36 24.92 2.99 -23.40
N VAL A 37 25.88 3.64 -22.75
CA VAL A 37 27.10 4.14 -23.39
C VAL A 37 28.10 3.02 -23.73
N SER A 38 28.20 1.97 -22.91
CA SER A 38 29.06 0.81 -23.22
C SER A 38 28.69 -0.44 -22.41
N ASP A 39 28.92 -1.61 -22.99
CA ASP A 39 28.64 -2.91 -22.35
C ASP A 39 29.45 -3.14 -21.07
N ASP A 40 30.64 -2.56 -20.96
CA ASP A 40 31.45 -2.65 -19.73
C ASP A 40 30.75 -1.98 -18.53
N ARG A 41 29.98 -0.90 -18.78
CA ARG A 41 29.21 -0.22 -17.73
C ARG A 41 28.06 -1.07 -17.22
N HIS A 42 27.51 -1.97 -18.03
CA HIS A 42 26.50 -2.91 -17.55
C HIS A 42 27.07 -3.83 -16.46
N LYS A 43 28.33 -4.28 -16.57
CA LYS A 43 28.98 -5.05 -15.51
C LYS A 43 29.25 -4.22 -14.26
N GLU A 44 29.64 -2.95 -14.42
CA GLU A 44 29.96 -2.06 -13.32
C GLU A 44 28.72 -1.73 -12.46
N VAL A 45 27.62 -1.35 -13.11
CA VAL A 45 26.44 -0.83 -12.40
C VAL A 45 25.22 -1.74 -12.41
N GLY A 46 25.32 -2.93 -13.02
CA GLY A 46 24.21 -3.90 -13.07
C GLY A 46 23.70 -4.30 -11.68
N LEU A 47 24.60 -4.47 -10.71
CA LEU A 47 24.22 -4.73 -9.31
C LEU A 47 23.50 -3.55 -8.66
N ILE A 48 23.84 -2.32 -9.03
CA ILE A 48 23.17 -1.12 -8.54
C ILE A 48 21.75 -1.04 -9.14
N ALA A 49 21.60 -1.33 -10.43
CA ALA A 49 20.30 -1.40 -11.10
C ALA A 49 19.38 -2.45 -10.45
N ALA A 50 19.94 -3.62 -10.13
CA ALA A 50 19.20 -4.67 -9.43
C ALA A 50 18.67 -4.20 -8.07
N LYS A 51 19.45 -3.44 -7.29
CA LYS A 51 18.99 -2.88 -6.00
C LYS A 51 17.85 -1.86 -6.16
N TYR A 52 17.88 -1.04 -7.21
CA TYR A 52 16.77 -0.12 -7.50
C TYR A 52 15.49 -0.89 -7.88
N LEU A 53 15.61 -1.93 -8.70
CA LEU A 53 14.48 -2.80 -9.05
C LEU A 53 13.93 -3.54 -7.82
N GLU A 54 14.79 -4.05 -6.95
CA GLU A 54 14.41 -4.71 -5.69
C GLU A 54 13.67 -3.74 -4.74
N THR A 55 14.10 -2.47 -4.71
CA THR A 55 13.41 -1.41 -3.94
C THR A 55 11.99 -1.17 -4.49
N LEU A 56 11.84 -1.13 -5.82
CA LEU A 56 10.53 -1.03 -6.47
C LEU A 56 9.65 -2.26 -6.20
N GLN A 57 10.23 -3.46 -6.18
CA GLN A 57 9.51 -4.69 -5.82
C GLN A 57 9.03 -4.65 -4.37
N ARG A 58 9.90 -4.30 -3.40
CA ARG A 58 9.52 -4.15 -1.99
C ARG A 58 8.40 -3.12 -1.82
N SER A 59 8.44 -2.03 -2.57
CA SER A 59 7.36 -1.04 -2.60
C SER A 59 6.04 -1.63 -3.09
N ASN A 60 6.05 -2.53 -4.10
CA ASN A 60 4.83 -3.23 -4.52
C ASN A 60 4.30 -4.15 -3.41
N GLU A 61 5.19 -4.89 -2.73
CA GLU A 61 4.82 -5.75 -1.61
C GLU A 61 4.20 -4.96 -0.44
N GLN A 62 4.71 -3.76 -0.16
CA GLN A 62 4.14 -2.85 0.85
C GLN A 62 2.73 -2.39 0.47
N LEU A 63 2.49 -2.00 -0.79
CA LEU A 63 1.15 -1.62 -1.26
C LEU A 63 0.17 -2.78 -1.12
N VAL A 64 0.56 -3.99 -1.51
CA VAL A 64 -0.29 -5.19 -1.34
C VAL A 64 -0.64 -5.42 0.13
N LYS A 65 0.33 -5.27 1.05
CA LYS A 65 0.08 -5.39 2.50
C LYS A 65 -0.89 -4.34 3.01
N ILE A 66 -0.73 -3.08 2.61
CA ILE A 66 -1.64 -1.99 2.99
C ILE A 66 -3.05 -2.28 2.47
N THR A 67 -3.18 -2.65 1.20
CA THR A 67 -4.48 -3.02 0.61
C THR A 67 -5.14 -4.19 1.36
N ALA A 68 -4.38 -5.22 1.71
CA ALA A 68 -4.90 -6.35 2.48
C ALA A 68 -5.37 -5.94 3.89
N LEU A 69 -4.67 -5.01 4.55
CA LEU A 69 -5.08 -4.47 5.86
C LEU A 69 -6.34 -3.63 5.75
N LEU A 70 -6.47 -2.80 4.70
CA LEU A 70 -7.67 -2.01 4.42
C LEU A 70 -8.88 -2.91 4.18
N GLN A 71 -8.73 -3.95 3.34
CA GLN A 71 -9.80 -4.92 3.07
C GLN A 71 -10.26 -5.65 4.34
N LYS A 72 -9.33 -6.04 5.22
CA LYS A 72 -9.68 -6.67 6.51
C LYS A 72 -10.47 -5.73 7.43
N LYS A 73 -10.14 -4.45 7.42
CA LYS A 73 -10.87 -3.43 8.20
C LYS A 73 -12.29 -3.22 7.68
N GLU A 74 -12.51 -3.32 6.38
CA GLU A 74 -13.85 -3.24 5.78
C GLU A 74 -14.69 -4.50 6.07
N GLY A 75 -14.05 -5.67 6.15
CA GLY A 75 -14.71 -6.96 6.40
C GLY A 75 -15.21 -7.20 7.83
N THR A 76 -15.13 -6.22 8.74
CA THR A 76 -15.52 -6.36 10.15
C THR A 76 -16.87 -5.72 10.51
N ASN A 77 -17.79 -5.60 9.56
CA ASN A 77 -19.17 -5.18 9.84
C ASN A 77 -20.01 -6.33 10.43
N THR A 78 -19.50 -7.03 11.45
CA THR A 78 -20.17 -8.13 12.17
C THR A 78 -21.06 -7.60 13.29
N GLY A 79 -21.82 -6.54 13.01
CA GLY A 79 -22.77 -5.94 13.94
C GLY A 79 -24.19 -6.05 13.41
N ILE A 80 -25.16 -6.22 14.31
CA ILE A 80 -26.58 -6.08 14.00
C ILE A 80 -26.77 -4.65 13.48
N THR A 81 -27.13 -4.51 12.21
CA THR A 81 -27.46 -3.21 11.64
C THR A 81 -28.72 -2.65 12.30
N GLU A 82 -28.97 -1.35 12.16
CA GLU A 82 -30.18 -0.73 12.73
C GLU A 82 -31.45 -1.39 12.17
N LYS A 83 -31.42 -1.78 10.90
CA LYS A 83 -32.45 -2.58 10.25
C LYS A 83 -32.57 -3.98 10.83
N ASP A 84 -31.45 -4.68 11.04
CA ASP A 84 -31.48 -6.01 11.68
C ASP A 84 -32.05 -5.90 13.12
N ARG A 85 -31.83 -4.77 13.80
CA ARG A 85 -32.38 -4.51 15.13
C ARG A 85 -33.89 -4.30 15.08
N GLU A 86 -34.39 -3.51 14.13
CA GLU A 86 -35.84 -3.31 13.92
C GLU A 86 -36.53 -4.64 13.57
N GLU A 87 -35.95 -5.42 12.65
CA GLU A 87 -36.48 -6.73 12.28
C GLU A 87 -36.51 -7.71 13.46
N LEU A 88 -35.49 -7.69 14.32
CA LEU A 88 -35.47 -8.49 15.55
C LEU A 88 -36.52 -8.02 16.58
N PHE A 89 -36.76 -6.71 16.69
CA PHE A 89 -37.82 -6.17 17.56
C PHE A 89 -39.21 -6.60 17.08
N ASP A 90 -39.46 -6.52 15.77
CA ASP A 90 -40.72 -6.93 15.18
C ASP A 90 -40.97 -8.44 15.35
N LEU A 91 -39.93 -9.26 15.24
CA LEU A 91 -40.04 -10.71 15.43
C LEU A 91 -40.41 -11.08 16.87
N ILE A 92 -39.80 -10.42 17.86
CA ILE A 92 -40.08 -10.64 19.29
C ILE A 92 -41.52 -10.20 19.63
N ASN A 93 -41.98 -9.07 19.08
CA ASN A 93 -43.33 -8.55 19.31
C ASN A 93 -44.44 -9.36 18.62
N GLN A 94 -44.11 -10.29 17.71
CA GLN A 94 -45.07 -11.19 17.06
C GLN A 94 -45.27 -12.51 17.83
N GLU A 95 -44.42 -12.82 18.81
CA GLU A 95 -44.56 -14.02 19.65
C GLU A 95 -45.36 -13.78 20.96
N GLU A 96 -45.85 -12.55 21.20
CA GLU A 96 -46.88 -12.21 22.21
C GLU A 96 -48.28 -12.09 21.59
#